data_AF-A0A124FMU9-F1
#
_entry.id   AF-A0A124FMU9-F1
#
_cell.length_a   1.000
_cell.length_b   1.000
_cell.length_c   1.000
_cell.angle_alpha   90.00
_cell.angle_beta   90.00
_cell.angle_gamma   90.00
#
_symmetry.space_group_name_H-M   'P 1'
#
loop_
_entity.id
_entity.type
_entity.pdbx_description
1 polymer ?
#
loop_
_entity_poly.entity_id
_entity_poly.type
_entity_poly.pdbx_seq_one_letter_code
_entity_poly.pdbx_strand_id
1 'polypeptide(L)'
;LDPLFRVGELSLGYDPSQDLLTLIAKEVPLDISDLDADQLSEVRFWCTRSQLWAMARWSIELASRGRPVWPSTGEPILPPGEFSPKNNGHKTTP
;
A
#
# COMPACT_ATOMS: atom_id res chain seq x y z
N LEU A 1 10.65 8.32 6.71
CA LEU A 1 11.01 6.91 6.51
C LEU A 1 11.17 6.70 5.02
N ASP A 2 12.24 6.03 4.58
CA ASP A 2 12.46 5.69 3.17
C ASP A 2 11.98 4.24 2.96
N PRO A 3 11.00 3.96 2.06
CA PRO A 3 10.49 2.62 1.87
C PRO A 3 11.53 1.71 1.19
N LEU A 4 11.64 0.45 1.65
CA LEU A 4 12.53 -0.53 1.03
C LEU A 4 12.15 -0.84 -0.42
N PHE A 5 10.87 -1.09 -0.66
CA PHE A 5 10.27 -1.28 -2.00
C PHE A 5 8.75 -1.15 -1.92
N ARG A 6 8.09 -1.06 -3.09
CA ARG A 6 6.63 -1.11 -3.19
C ARG A 6 6.16 -2.55 -3.33
N VAL A 7 5.24 -2.99 -2.47
CA VAL A 7 4.67 -4.34 -2.51
C VAL A 7 3.57 -4.42 -3.58
N GLY A 8 3.63 -5.44 -4.44
CA GLY A 8 2.60 -5.75 -5.43
C GLY A 8 1.75 -6.96 -5.05
N GLU A 9 2.34 -7.90 -4.32
CA GLU A 9 1.69 -9.14 -3.93
C GLU A 9 1.90 -9.39 -2.44
N LEU A 10 0.80 -9.77 -1.77
CA LEU A 10 0.79 -10.26 -0.39
C LEU A 10 0.26 -11.69 -0.38
N SER A 11 1.08 -12.60 0.14
CA SER A 11 0.79 -14.03 0.21
C SER A 11 0.90 -14.53 1.65
N LEU A 12 0.16 -15.59 1.98
CA LEU A 12 0.12 -16.18 3.31
C LEU A 12 0.49 -17.66 3.27
N GLY A 13 1.46 -18.05 4.10
CA GLY A 13 1.77 -19.42 4.44
C GLY A 13 1.33 -19.75 5.86
N TYR A 14 1.17 -21.05 6.15
CA TYR A 14 0.95 -21.55 7.51
C TYR A 14 1.87 -22.74 7.75
N ASP A 15 2.62 -22.70 8.84
CA ASP A 15 3.45 -23.80 9.32
C ASP A 15 2.75 -24.47 10.51
N PRO A 16 2.17 -25.68 10.32
CA PRO A 16 1.49 -26.41 11.39
C PRO A 16 2.42 -26.88 12.50
N SER A 17 3.72 -27.05 12.23
CA SER A 17 4.68 -27.58 13.20
C SER A 17 5.02 -26.55 14.27
N GLN A 18 5.04 -25.26 13.89
CA GLN A 18 5.35 -24.14 14.78
C GLN A 18 4.12 -23.29 15.13
N ASP A 19 2.96 -23.58 14.54
CA ASP A 19 1.73 -22.76 14.62
C ASP A 19 1.98 -21.28 14.27
N LEU A 20 2.82 -21.06 13.26
CA LEU A 20 3.15 -19.73 12.76
C LEU A 20 2.54 -19.52 11.37
N LEU A 21 2.11 -18.29 11.10
CA LEU A 21 1.77 -17.83 9.76
C LEU A 21 2.93 -17.06 9.17
N THR A 22 3.20 -17.27 7.89
CA THR A 22 4.22 -16.54 7.15
C THR A 22 3.53 -15.53 6.24
N LEU A 23 3.66 -14.24 6.56
CA LEU A 23 3.24 -13.17 5.65
C LEU A 23 4.39 -12.87 4.70
N ILE A 24 4.12 -13.02 3.41
CA ILE A 24 5.09 -12.84 2.32
C ILE A 24 4.70 -11.57 1.57
N ALA A 25 5.61 -10.60 1.51
CA ALA A 25 5.45 -9.37 0.78
C ALA A 25 6.46 -9.31 -0.36
N LYS A 26 5.96 -9.36 -1.60
CA LYS A 26 6.78 -9.35 -2.81
C LYS A 26 6.70 -8.00 -3.51
N GLU A 27 7.85 -7.52 -3.96
CA GLU A 27 8.01 -6.28 -4.70
C GLU A 27 7.18 -6.26 -6.00
N VAL A 28 6.71 -5.08 -6.39
CA VAL A 28 6.10 -4.84 -7.70
C VAL A 28 7.14 -4.22 -8.65
N PRO A 29 7.29 -4.74 -9.87
CA PRO A 29 8.11 -4.08 -10.89
C PRO A 29 7.51 -2.73 -11.24
N LEU A 30 8.35 -1.68 -11.26
CA LEU A 30 7.93 -0.33 -11.66
C LEU A 30 8.14 -0.09 -13.16
N ASP A 31 9.13 -0.76 -13.76
CA ASP A 31 9.42 -0.72 -15.18
C ASP A 31 9.31 -2.09 -15.85
N ILE A 32 9.07 -2.07 -17.16
CA ILE A 32 8.88 -3.27 -17.99
C ILE A 32 10.18 -4.10 -18.10
N SER A 33 11.34 -3.49 -17.85
CA SER A 33 12.64 -4.18 -17.77
C SER A 33 12.77 -5.06 -16.53
N ASP A 34 12.00 -4.78 -15.47
CA ASP A 34 12.15 -5.39 -14.15
C ASP A 34 11.13 -6.53 -13.94
N LEU A 35 10.54 -7.01 -15.04
CA LEU A 35 9.56 -8.10 -15.01
C LEU A 35 10.16 -9.47 -14.65
N ASP A 36 11.49 -9.56 -14.52
CA ASP A 36 12.15 -10.79 -14.10
C ASP A 36 11.86 -11.05 -12.60
N ALA A 37 11.05 -12.05 -12.34
CA ALA A 37 10.55 -12.37 -11.01
C ALA A 37 11.66 -12.73 -10.01
N ASP A 38 12.84 -13.13 -10.51
CA ASP A 38 14.01 -13.49 -9.71
C ASP A 38 14.80 -12.25 -9.23
N GLN A 39 14.54 -11.08 -9.79
CA GLN A 39 15.15 -9.81 -9.38
C GLN A 39 14.30 -9.03 -8.36
N LEU A 40 13.04 -9.42 -8.17
CA LEU A 40 12.11 -8.75 -7.26
C LEU A 40 12.40 -9.11 -5.80
N SER A 41 12.49 -8.08 -4.96
CA SER A 41 12.70 -8.24 -3.53
C SER A 41 11.50 -8.90 -2.85
N GLU A 42 11.76 -9.68 -1.80
CA GLU A 42 10.73 -10.31 -0.99
C GLU A 42 11.09 -10.21 0.49
N VAL A 43 10.10 -9.95 1.34
CA VAL A 43 10.23 -10.00 2.80
C VAL A 43 9.22 -11.00 3.36
N ARG A 44 9.69 -11.84 4.29
CA ARG A 44 8.88 -12.84 4.99
C ARG A 44 8.81 -12.50 6.48
N PHE A 45 7.61 -12.43 7.01
CA PHE A 45 7.36 -12.25 8.43
C PHE A 45 6.76 -13.52 9.00
N TRP A 46 7.40 -14.08 10.01
CA TRP A 46 6.82 -15.14 10.83
C TRP A 46 6.01 -14.50 11.94
N CYS A 47 4.72 -14.80 11.96
CA CYS A 47 3.77 -14.17 12.85
C CYS A 47 2.92 -15.23 13.56
N THR A 48 2.64 -14.98 14.83
CA THR A 48 1.58 -15.69 15.54
C THR A 48 0.20 -15.32 14.98
N ARG A 49 -0.81 -16.16 15.24
CA ARG A 49 -2.21 -15.89 14.86
C ARG A 49 -2.71 -14.54 15.36
N SER A 50 -2.37 -14.17 16.60
CA SER A 50 -2.81 -12.92 17.21
C SER A 50 -2.16 -11.69 16.56
N GLN A 51 -0.88 -11.76 16.19
CA GLN A 51 -0.19 -10.69 15.47
C GLN A 51 -0.81 -10.45 14.10
N LEU A 52 -1.03 -11.51 13.32
CA LEU A 52 -1.64 -11.38 11.99
C LEU A 52 -3.08 -10.87 12.09
N TRP A 53 -3.83 -11.31 13.10
CA TRP A 53 -5.20 -10.83 13.34
C TRP A 53 -5.24 -9.34 13.73
N ALA A 54 -4.33 -8.90 14.59
CA ALA A 54 -4.20 -7.49 14.95
C ALA A 54 -3.86 -6.63 13.72
N MET A 55 -2.92 -7.08 12.89
CA MET A 55 -2.56 -6.43 11.63
C MET A 55 -3.78 -6.34 10.70
N ALA A 56 -4.51 -7.44 10.48
CA ALA A 56 -5.68 -7.46 9.60
C ALA A 56 -6.76 -6.48 10.05
N ARG A 57 -7.06 -6.41 11.36
CA ARG A 57 -8.01 -5.43 11.91
C ARG A 57 -7.56 -4.01 11.68
N TRP A 58 -6.27 -3.73 11.88
CA TRP A 58 -5.72 -2.40 11.61
C TRP A 58 -5.76 -2.05 10.11
N SER A 59 -5.47 -3.00 9.23
CA SER A 59 -5.54 -2.79 7.78
C SER A 59 -6.95 -2.45 7.31
N ILE A 60 -7.99 -3.07 7.88
CA ILE A 60 -9.38 -2.74 7.60
C ILE A 60 -9.71 -1.31 8.04
N GLU A 61 -9.31 -0.94 9.25
CA GLU A 61 -9.47 0.42 9.78
C GLU A 61 -8.70 1.45 8.97
N LEU A 62 -7.51 1.11 8.48
CA LEU A 62 -6.72 2.00 7.64
C LEU A 62 -7.37 2.17 6.25
N ALA A 63 -7.84 1.08 5.66
CA ALA A 63 -8.51 1.11 4.36
C ALA A 63 -9.84 1.86 4.41
N SER A 64 -10.58 1.77 5.52
CA SER A 64 -11.87 2.46 5.70
C SER A 64 -11.75 3.99 5.71
N ARG A 65 -10.56 4.52 6.05
CA ARG A 65 -10.27 5.97 6.01
C ARG A 65 -10.21 6.53 4.59
N GLY A 66 -10.15 5.67 3.57
CA GLY A 66 -10.12 6.07 2.18
C GLY A 66 -8.83 6.78 1.78
N ARG A 67 -8.81 7.29 0.54
CA ARG A 67 -7.70 8.13 0.09
C ARG A 67 -7.80 9.52 0.73
N PRO A 68 -6.66 10.18 1.02
CA PRO A 68 -6.65 11.58 1.39
C PRO A 68 -7.45 12.41 0.38
N VAL A 69 -8.31 13.29 0.88
CA VAL A 69 -9.11 14.23 0.08
C VAL A 69 -8.65 15.66 0.32
N TRP A 70 -8.84 16.53 -0.67
CA TRP A 70 -8.59 17.96 -0.49
C TRP A 70 -9.60 18.55 0.52
N PRO A 71 -9.16 19.29 1.56
CA PRO A 71 -10.09 19.92 2.50
C PRO A 71 -11.07 20.90 1.86
N SER A 72 -10.72 21.50 0.71
CA SER A 72 -11.50 22.50 -0.01
C SER A 72 -12.59 21.90 -0.92
N THR A 73 -12.36 20.72 -1.51
CA THR A 73 -13.28 20.10 -2.47
C THR A 73 -13.90 18.81 -1.94
N GLY A 74 -13.24 18.10 -1.02
CA GLY A 74 -13.60 16.73 -0.64
C GLY A 74 -13.27 15.69 -1.70
N GLU A 75 -12.62 16.09 -2.81
CA GLU A 75 -12.22 15.17 -3.87
C GLU A 75 -10.90 14.47 -3.53
N PRO A 76 -10.69 13.22 -4.00
CA PRO A 76 -9.43 12.50 -3.80
C PRO A 76 -8.23 13.30 -4.29
N ILE A 77 -7.17 13.32 -3.49
CA ILE A 77 -5.89 13.91 -3.89
C ILE A 77 -5.32 13.07 -5.04
N LEU A 78 -5.04 13.74 -6.15
CA LEU A 78 -4.43 13.18 -7.36
C LEU A 78 -2.92 12.98 -7.16
N PRO A 79 -2.21 12.28 -8.08
CA PRO A 79 -0.78 12.02 -7.93
C PRO A 79 0.06 13.29 -7.67
N PRO A 80 1.26 13.14 -7.09
CA PRO A 80 2.14 14.26 -6.81
C PRO A 80 2.37 15.13 -8.06
N GLY A 81 2.03 16.43 -7.98
CA GLY A 81 2.15 17.39 -9.08
C GLY A 81 0.83 18.02 -9.54
N GLU A 82 -0.30 17.47 -9.14
CA GLU A 82 -1.62 18.03 -9.48
C GLU A 82 -2.20 18.88 -8.35
N PHE A 83 -2.60 20.12 -8.68
CA PHE A 83 -3.17 21.07 -7.72
C PHE A 83 -4.67 20.84 -7.51
N SER A 84 -5.17 21.19 -6.33
CA SER A 84 -6.62 21.19 -6.05
C SER A 84 -7.36 22.07 -7.07
N PRO A 85 -8.39 21.57 -7.77
CA PRO A 85 -9.10 22.33 -8.80
C PRO A 85 -9.60 23.70 -8.31
N LYS A 86 -10.08 23.80 -7.06
CA LYS A 86 -10.55 25.06 -6.46
C LYS A 86 -9.45 26.08 -6.16
N ASN A 87 -8.23 25.61 -5.89
CA ASN A 87 -7.10 26.49 -5.55
C ASN A 87 -6.11 26.64 -6.72
N ASN A 88 -6.39 26.07 -7.90
CA ASN A 88 -5.52 26.11 -9.08
C ASN A 88 -5.47 27.48 -9.79
N GLY A 89 -5.82 28.58 -9.11
CA GLY A 89 -5.67 29.95 -9.63
C GLY A 89 -6.47 30.30 -10.89
N HIS A 90 -7.12 29.34 -11.55
CA HIS A 90 -8.02 29.58 -12.68
C HIS A 90 -9.29 30.24 -12.16
N LYS A 91 -9.33 31.56 -12.21
CA LYS A 91 -10.61 32.26 -12.32
C LYS A 91 -11.25 31.77 -13.62
N THR A 92 -12.28 30.94 -13.53
CA THR A 92 -13.26 30.84 -14.61
C THR A 92 -13.90 32.22 -14.72
N THR A 93 -13.32 33.05 -15.57
CA THR A 93 -13.93 34.31 -16.01
C THR A 93 -15.29 33.99 -16.63
N PRO A 94 -16.32 34.83 -16.43
CA PRO A 94 -17.70 34.55 -16.87
C PRO A 94 -17.82 34.37 -18.38
#